data_AF-A0A9D7DHN4-F1
#
_entry.id   AF-A0A9D7DHN4-F1
#
_cell.length_a   1.000
_cell.length_b   1.000
_cell.length_c   1.000
_cell.angle_alpha   90.00
_cell.angle_beta   90.00
_cell.angle_gamma   90.00
#
_symmetry.space_group_name_H-M   'P 1'
#
loop_
_entity.id
_entity.type
_entity.pdbx_description
1 polymer ?
#
loop_
_entity_poly.entity_id
_entity_poly.type
_entity_poly.pdbx_seq_one_letter_code
_entity_poly.pdbx_strand_id
1 'polypeptide(L)'
;MLERIKRKVSYSSTFRGIMRWSKRVVPPGFEGFDLYQISRFFFRALAEGHLVTRASAIAFKLFLAFFPAVIVLLTLIPYVPIVDFQEKLLTTFRT
;
A
#
# COMPACT_ATOMS: atom_id res chain seq x y z
N MET A 1 5.28 -8.89 32.35
CA MET A 1 6.22 -9.59 31.43
C MET A 1 6.66 -8.71 30.25
N LEU A 2 5.76 -7.96 29.62
CA LEU A 2 6.04 -7.03 28.50
C LEU A 2 7.05 -5.92 28.83
N GLU A 3 7.14 -5.49 30.08
CA GLU A 3 8.10 -4.44 30.49
C GLU A 3 9.58 -4.87 30.44
N ARG A 4 9.87 -6.18 30.50
CA ARG A 4 11.25 -6.69 30.44
C ARG A 4 11.82 -6.67 29.02
N ILE A 5 10.96 -6.84 28.01
CA ILE A 5 11.36 -6.81 26.59
C ILE A 5 11.67 -5.37 26.18
N LYS A 6 10.85 -4.41 26.64
CA LYS A 6 11.00 -2.97 26.34
C LYS A 6 12.37 -2.41 26.76
N ARG A 7 12.94 -2.89 27.87
CA ARG A 7 14.28 -2.44 28.33
C ARG A 7 15.45 -3.12 27.62
N LYS A 8 15.31 -4.37 27.19
CA LYS A 8 16.41 -5.10 26.54
C LYS A 8 16.60 -4.66 25.08
N VAL A 9 15.52 -4.32 24.39
CA VAL A 9 15.54 -3.73 23.04
C VAL A 9 16.03 -2.28 23.08
N SER A 10 15.70 -1.53 24.13
CA SER A 10 16.05 -0.10 24.28
C SER A 10 17.56 0.17 24.51
N TYR A 11 18.40 -0.86 24.73
CA TYR A 11 19.83 -0.68 25.03
C TYR A 11 20.83 -1.46 24.17
N SER A 12 20.37 -2.14 23.10
CA SER A 12 21.29 -2.71 22.09
C SER A 12 22.04 -1.57 21.39
N SER A 13 23.38 -1.66 21.33
CA SER A 13 24.26 -0.67 20.68
C SER A 13 23.78 -0.26 19.28
N THR A 14 23.19 -1.21 18.56
CA THR A 14 22.61 -1.06 17.22
C THR A 14 21.43 -0.07 17.19
N PHE A 15 20.55 -0.09 18.20
CA PHE A 15 19.39 0.81 18.25
C PHE A 15 19.82 2.27 18.46
N ARG A 16 20.88 2.51 19.26
CA ARG A 16 21.45 3.87 19.44
C ARG A 16 22.18 4.37 18.19
N GLY A 17 22.73 3.47 17.36
CA GLY A 17 23.34 3.81 16.07
C GLY A 17 22.29 4.23 15.04
N ILE A 18 21.26 3.40 14.86
CA ILE A 18 20.14 3.66 13.95
C ILE A 18 19.39 4.94 14.35
N MET A 19 19.14 5.14 15.65
CA MET A 19 18.52 6.36 16.17
C MET A 19 19.34 7.62 15.83
N ARG A 20 20.67 7.57 15.96
CA ARG A 20 21.55 8.72 15.65
C ARG A 20 21.61 9.01 14.16
N TRP A 21 21.64 7.98 13.32
CA TRP A 21 21.60 8.14 11.86
C TRP A 21 20.24 8.70 11.42
N SER A 22 19.14 8.14 11.92
CA SER A 22 17.76 8.56 11.61
C SER A 22 17.48 10.00 12.04
N LYS A 23 18.10 10.49 13.12
CA LYS A 23 18.03 11.91 13.54
C LYS A 23 18.90 12.86 12.71
N ARG A 24 19.90 12.37 11.98
CA ARG A 24 20.75 13.18 11.08
C ARG A 24 20.20 13.27 9.67
N VAL A 25 19.42 12.29 9.25
CA VAL A 25 18.81 12.26 7.92
C VAL A 25 17.54 13.09 7.96
N VAL A 26 17.61 14.28 7.38
CA VAL A 26 16.46 15.14 7.09
C VAL A 26 16.16 15.03 5.61
N PRO A 27 15.10 14.32 5.20
CA PRO A 27 14.72 14.26 3.80
C PRO A 27 14.28 15.65 3.30
N PRO A 28 14.72 16.08 2.11
CA PRO A 28 14.30 17.36 1.55
C PRO A 28 12.79 17.35 1.31
N GLY A 29 12.09 18.42 1.71
CA GLY A 29 10.63 18.56 1.57
C GLY A 29 9.81 18.25 2.83
N PHE A 30 10.43 17.77 3.90
CA PHE A 30 9.74 17.49 5.18
C PHE A 30 9.92 18.60 6.22
N GLU A 31 9.98 19.87 5.81
CA GLU A 31 10.05 21.05 6.72
C GLU A 31 11.08 20.97 7.87
N GLY A 32 12.17 20.20 7.70
CA GLY A 32 13.18 20.03 8.74
C GLY A 32 12.91 18.92 9.76
N PHE A 33 11.85 18.12 9.58
CA PHE A 33 11.61 16.94 10.43
C PHE A 33 12.66 15.85 10.18
N ASP A 34 13.18 15.29 11.27
CA ASP A 34 14.10 14.16 11.19
C ASP A 34 13.36 12.85 10.84
N LEU A 35 14.07 11.90 10.23
CA LEU A 35 13.48 10.62 9.81
C LEU A 35 12.87 9.84 11.00
N TYR A 36 13.37 10.07 12.21
CA TYR A 36 12.87 9.45 13.43
C TYR A 36 11.50 10.01 13.84
N GLN A 37 11.32 11.32 13.77
CA GLN A 37 10.06 12.03 14.04
C GLN A 37 9.00 11.64 13.02
N ILE A 38 9.36 11.60 11.73
CA ILE A 38 8.47 11.16 10.65
C ILE A 38 8.01 9.72 10.92
N SER A 39 8.95 8.81 11.16
CA SER A 39 8.64 7.40 11.41
C SER A 39 7.75 7.25 12.66
N ARG A 40 8.07 7.93 13.75
CA ARG A 40 7.28 7.89 14.99
C ARG A 40 5.86 8.41 14.77
N PHE A 41 5.71 9.51 14.05
CA PHE A 41 4.39 10.07 13.71
C PHE A 41 3.61 9.12 12.81
N PHE A 42 4.25 8.56 11.79
CA PHE A 42 3.64 7.60 10.86
C PHE A 42 3.08 6.37 11.59
N PHE A 43 3.87 5.73 12.46
CA PHE A 43 3.40 4.58 13.23
C PHE A 43 2.30 4.94 14.23
N ARG A 44 2.33 6.15 14.80
CA ARG A 44 1.26 6.63 15.69
C ARG A 44 -0.03 6.87 14.91
N ALA A 45 0.03 7.53 13.76
CA ALA A 45 -1.11 7.78 12.89
C ALA A 45 -1.72 6.48 12.31
N LEU A 46 -0.87 5.49 12.02
CA LEU A 46 -1.29 4.12 11.67
C LEU A 46 -2.07 3.47 12.82
N ALA A 47 -1.57 3.58 14.06
CA ALA A 47 -2.22 3.01 15.24
C ALA A 47 -3.54 3.72 15.62
N GLU A 48 -3.65 5.02 15.34
CA GLU A 48 -4.91 5.79 15.49
C GLU A 48 -5.99 5.33 14.49
N GLY A 49 -5.67 4.48 13.50
CA GLY A 49 -6.64 3.71 12.73
C GLY A 49 -7.44 4.49 11.67
N HIS A 50 -7.39 5.82 11.68
CA HIS A 50 -8.06 6.66 10.68
C HIS A 50 -7.54 6.43 9.25
N LEU A 51 -6.24 6.14 9.09
CA LEU A 51 -5.67 5.84 7.78
C LEU A 51 -6.11 4.46 7.28
N VAL A 52 -6.13 3.47 8.19
CA VAL A 52 -6.52 2.09 7.87
C VAL A 52 -8.00 2.03 7.49
N THR A 53 -8.88 2.71 8.22
CA THR A 53 -10.32 2.76 7.91
C THR A 53 -10.58 3.43 6.56
N ARG A 54 -9.89 4.51 6.22
CA ARG A 54 -9.96 5.15 4.89
C ARG A 54 -9.43 4.24 3.78
N ALA A 55 -8.30 3.58 4.00
CA ALA A 55 -7.72 2.63 3.04
C ALA A 55 -8.67 1.44 2.79
N SER A 56 -9.26 0.88 3.84
CA SER A 56 -10.25 -0.19 3.74
C SER A 56 -11.50 0.26 2.98
N ALA A 57 -11.97 1.50 3.20
CA ALA A 57 -13.10 2.04 2.45
C ALA A 57 -12.79 2.19 0.95
N ILE A 58 -11.56 2.59 0.58
CA ILE A 58 -11.11 2.64 -0.82
C ILE A 58 -11.04 1.23 -1.41
N ALA A 59 -10.42 0.28 -0.70
CA ALA A 59 -10.33 -1.12 -1.15
C ALA A 59 -11.72 -1.75 -1.33
N PHE A 60 -12.66 -1.47 -0.43
CA PHE A 60 -14.04 -1.93 -0.54
C PHE A 60 -14.76 -1.33 -1.76
N LYS A 61 -14.61 -0.02 -2.02
CA LYS A 61 -15.14 0.63 -3.23
C LYS A 61 -14.57 0.02 -4.51
N LEU A 62 -13.26 -0.28 -4.52
CA LEU A 62 -12.60 -0.94 -5.65
C LEU A 62 -13.15 -2.35 -5.86
N PHE A 63 -13.32 -3.12 -4.78
CA PHE A 63 -13.88 -4.46 -4.84
C PHE A 63 -15.31 -4.47 -5.37
N LEU A 64 -16.17 -3.53 -4.92
CA LEU A 64 -17.52 -3.38 -5.45
C LEU A 64 -17.52 -2.97 -6.94
N ALA A 65 -16.58 -2.12 -7.36
CA ALA A 65 -16.44 -1.70 -8.75
C ALA A 65 -15.85 -2.79 -9.67
N PHE A 66 -15.20 -3.82 -9.11
CA PHE A 66 -14.54 -4.88 -9.87
C PHE A 66 -15.52 -5.68 -10.73
N PHE A 67 -16.64 -6.13 -10.18
CA PHE A 67 -17.60 -6.95 -10.93
C PHE A 67 -18.27 -6.18 -12.07
N PRO A 68 -18.82 -4.96 -11.87
CA PRO A 68 -19.33 -4.15 -12.96
C PRO A 68 -18.26 -3.84 -14.02
N ALA A 69 -17.03 -3.56 -13.62
CA ALA A 69 -15.93 -3.32 -14.55
C ALA A 69 -15.64 -4.55 -15.43
N VAL A 70 -15.58 -5.74 -14.85
CA VAL A 70 -15.40 -6.99 -15.61
C VAL A 70 -16.58 -7.24 -16.55
N ILE A 71 -17.83 -7.02 -16.09
CA ILE A 71 -19.01 -7.17 -16.94
C ILE A 71 -18.93 -6.23 -18.15
N VAL A 72 -18.58 -4.96 -17.94
CA VAL A 72 -18.40 -3.99 -19.03
C VAL A 72 -17.30 -4.43 -20.00
N LEU A 73 -16.18 -4.93 -19.48
CA LEU A 73 -15.09 -5.44 -20.34
C LEU A 73 -15.56 -6.62 -21.20
N LEU A 74 -16.31 -7.57 -20.63
CA LEU A 74 -16.82 -8.73 -21.37
C LEU A 74 -17.90 -8.34 -22.38
N THR A 75 -18.80 -7.41 -22.03
CA THR A 75 -19.85 -6.95 -22.95
C THR A 75 -19.33 -6.06 -24.08
N LEU A 76 -18.14 -5.46 -23.93
CA LEU A 76 -17.47 -4.70 -24.98
C LEU A 76 -16.82 -5.58 -26.05
N ILE A 77 -16.51 -6.84 -25.76
CA ILE A 77 -15.88 -7.80 -26.71
C ILE A 77 -16.56 -7.81 -28.10
N PRO A 78 -17.90 -7.98 -28.23
CA PRO A 78 -18.56 -8.00 -29.53
C PRO A 78 -18.56 -6.65 -30.29
N TYR A 79 -18.27 -5.53 -29.62
CA TYR A 79 -18.28 -4.19 -30.22
C TYR A 79 -16.91 -3.72 -30.71
N VAL A 80 -15.87 -4.54 -30.55
CA VAL A 80 -14.53 -4.22 -31.04
C VAL A 80 -14.53 -4.26 -32.57
N PRO A 81 -14.21 -3.16 -33.28
CA PRO A 81 -14.26 -3.09 -34.74
C PRO A 81 -13.02 -3.73 -35.37
N ILE A 82 -12.84 -5.03 -35.15
CA ILE A 82 -11.77 -5.85 -35.72
C ILE A 82 -12.42 -7.05 -36.42
N VAL A 83 -12.06 -7.27 -37.69
CA VAL A 83 -12.57 -8.38 -38.51
C VAL A 83 -12.19 -9.71 -37.87
N ASP A 84 -13.17 -10.60 -37.71
CA ASP A 84 -13.04 -11.94 -37.13
C ASP A 84 -12.46 -11.98 -35.71
N PHE A 85 -12.62 -10.90 -34.94
CA PHE A 85 -12.05 -10.79 -33.60
C PHE A 85 -12.51 -11.91 -32.65
N GLN A 86 -13.81 -12.24 -32.68
CA GLN A 86 -14.37 -13.31 -31.85
C GLN A 86 -13.76 -14.66 -32.20
N GLU A 87 -13.65 -14.99 -33.48
CA GLU A 87 -13.04 -16.25 -33.92
C GLU A 87 -11.57 -16.32 -33.51
N LYS A 88 -10.79 -15.25 -33.72
CA LYS A 88 -9.38 -15.18 -33.31
C LYS A 88 -9.20 -15.34 -31.80
N LEU A 89 -10.07 -14.73 -30.99
CA LEU A 89 -10.06 -14.89 -29.54
C LEU A 89 -10.35 -16.34 -29.15
N LEU A 90 -11.40 -16.96 -29.70
CA LEU A 90 -11.77 -18.35 -29.39
C LEU A 90 -10.66 -19.33 -29.81
N THR A 91 -10.00 -19.10 -30.95
CA THR A 91 -8.86 -19.94 -31.37
C THR A 91 -7.66 -19.79 -30.45
N THR A 92 -7.43 -18.59 -29.88
CA THR A 92 -6.31 -18.34 -28.96
C THR A 92 -6.49 -19.10 -27.64
N PHE A 93 -7.72 -19.21 -27.11
CA PHE A 93 -8.00 -19.96 -25.87
C PHE A 93 -8.11 -21.48 -26.06
N ARG A 94 -8.25 -21.95 -27.30
CA ARG A 94 -8.35 -23.37 -27.63
C ARG A 94 -6.98 -24.04 -27.85
N THR A 95 -5.91 -23.25 -27.87
CA THR A 95 -4.51 -23.69 -28.02
C THR A 95 -3.89 -23.90 -26.65
#